data_AF-A0A7C4VT93-F1
#
_entry.id   AF-A0A7C4VT93-F1
#
_cell.length_a   1.000
_cell.length_b   1.000
_cell.length_c   1.000
_cell.angle_alpha   90.00
_cell.angle_beta   90.00
_cell.angle_gamma   90.00
#
_symmetry.space_group_name_H-M   'P 1'
#
loop_
_entity.id
_entity.type
_entity.pdbx_description
1 polymer ?
#
loop_
_entity_poly.entity_id
_entity_poly.type
_entity_poly.pdbx_seq_one_letter_code
_entity_poly.pdbx_strand_id
1 'polypeptide(L)'
;MNETCLANQVSFPEPGCIVLDGGDELFFNEHVLRFYRYVLEKWEPSEKIVALYFGCSYHKPFSRSFVHMKTIRMLKKHNLDDFVQQFIISEPLTICPRELETTFPAAHYDFPPERLGKQGKEEFVKRLRVFLQRRVFKTYDYNVVFMPNHHKQIFGEASEKMLEPIYVPYNLYQLPKLLKVLEELKAKYRR
;
A
#
# COMPACT_ATOMS: atom_id res chain seq x y z
N MET A 1 -16.64 47.20 5.26
CA MET A 1 -17.86 46.37 5.27
C MET A 1 -17.46 45.01 4.75
N ASN A 2 -17.65 44.00 5.59
CA ASN A 2 -17.11 42.65 5.44
C ASN A 2 -17.82 41.89 4.31
N GLU A 3 -17.07 41.45 3.30
CA GLU A 3 -17.45 40.32 2.48
C GLU A 3 -16.66 39.11 2.95
N THR A 4 -17.32 38.30 3.77
CA THR A 4 -16.92 36.96 4.15
C THR A 4 -16.76 36.07 2.91
N CYS A 5 -15.52 35.90 2.46
CA CYS A 5 -15.14 34.72 1.69
C CYS A 5 -15.26 33.49 2.60
N LEU A 6 -16.46 32.91 2.66
CA LEU A 6 -16.66 31.53 3.08
C LEU A 6 -15.92 30.66 2.07
N ALA A 7 -14.64 30.42 2.32
CA ALA A 7 -13.96 29.25 1.78
C ALA A 7 -14.76 28.05 2.29
N ASN A 8 -15.58 27.47 1.42
CA ASN A 8 -16.19 26.17 1.66
C ASN A 8 -15.05 25.17 1.92
N GLN A 9 -14.68 25.01 3.19
CA GLN A 9 -13.83 23.93 3.64
C GLN A 9 -14.61 22.66 3.32
N VAL A 10 -14.23 21.99 2.24
CA VAL A 10 -14.66 20.61 2.00
C VAL A 10 -14.08 19.80 3.15
N SER A 11 -14.88 19.58 4.20
CA SER A 11 -14.48 18.75 5.32
C SER A 11 -14.50 17.32 4.83
N PHE A 12 -13.33 16.73 4.61
CA PHE A 12 -13.24 15.29 4.39
C PHE A 12 -13.66 14.58 5.68
N PRO A 13 -14.37 13.44 5.57
CA PRO A 13 -14.74 12.65 6.73
C PRO A 13 -13.49 12.21 7.52
N GLU A 14 -13.64 12.01 8.83
CA GLU A 14 -12.55 11.52 9.67
C GLU A 14 -12.04 10.14 9.18
N PRO A 15 -10.72 9.87 9.20
CA PRO A 15 -10.17 8.58 8.78
C PRO A 15 -10.81 7.38 9.48
N GLY A 16 -11.31 6.44 8.69
CA GLY A 16 -12.08 5.27 9.14
C GLY A 16 -13.59 5.44 9.05
N CYS A 17 -14.10 6.63 8.73
CA CYS A 17 -15.49 6.83 8.34
C CYS A 17 -15.67 6.36 6.88
N ILE A 18 -16.44 5.29 6.68
CA ILE A 18 -16.63 4.70 5.35
C ILE A 18 -17.67 5.50 4.57
N VAL A 19 -17.30 5.95 3.37
CA VAL A 19 -18.18 6.68 2.44
C VAL A 19 -18.18 6.11 1.02
N LEU A 20 -17.29 5.15 0.72
CA LEU A 20 -17.32 4.34 -0.49
C LEU A 20 -17.49 2.87 -0.06
N ASP A 21 -18.52 2.18 -0.51
CA ASP A 21 -18.71 0.74 -0.25
C ASP A 21 -19.18 0.08 -1.54
N GLY A 22 -18.62 -1.08 -1.88
CA GLY A 22 -18.88 -1.73 -3.15
C GLY A 22 -17.96 -2.91 -3.47
N GLY A 23 -17.96 -3.31 -4.74
CA GLY A 23 -17.09 -4.29 -5.36
C GLY A 23 -16.35 -3.71 -6.56
N ASP A 24 -16.26 -4.48 -7.65
CA ASP A 24 -15.51 -4.13 -8.87
C ASP A 24 -15.73 -2.69 -9.38
N GLU A 25 -16.95 -2.15 -9.27
CA GLU A 25 -17.29 -0.79 -9.68
C GLU A 25 -16.43 0.28 -8.98
N LEU A 26 -15.93 0.02 -7.76
CA LEU A 26 -15.08 0.95 -7.05
C LEU A 26 -13.70 1.12 -7.70
N PHE A 27 -13.22 0.15 -8.49
CA PHE A 27 -12.01 0.36 -9.30
C PHE A 27 -12.20 1.47 -10.34
N PHE A 28 -13.44 1.78 -10.71
CA PHE A 28 -13.78 2.81 -11.70
C PHE A 28 -14.36 4.08 -11.06
N ASN A 29 -14.50 4.10 -9.73
CA ASN A 29 -14.91 5.29 -9.00
C ASN A 29 -13.90 6.44 -9.21
N GLU A 30 -14.40 7.64 -9.45
CA GLU A 30 -13.60 8.83 -9.76
C GLU A 30 -12.54 9.14 -8.69
N HIS A 31 -12.89 8.99 -7.41
CA HIS A 31 -11.97 9.27 -6.31
C HIS A 31 -10.86 8.22 -6.20
N VAL A 32 -11.20 6.95 -6.41
CA VAL A 32 -10.22 5.85 -6.46
C VAL A 32 -9.26 6.03 -7.64
N LEU A 33 -9.79 6.36 -8.82
CA LEU A 33 -9.00 6.67 -10.01
C LEU A 33 -8.07 7.86 -9.79
N ARG A 34 -8.56 8.94 -9.19
CA ARG A 34 -7.76 10.13 -8.87
C ARG A 34 -6.65 9.80 -7.88
N PHE A 35 -6.93 9.03 -6.85
CA PHE A 35 -5.92 8.57 -5.90
C PHE A 35 -4.85 7.73 -6.59
N TYR A 36 -5.24 6.74 -7.38
CA TYR A 36 -4.29 5.90 -8.11
C TYR A 36 -3.43 6.72 -9.08
N ARG A 37 -4.02 7.67 -9.83
CA ARG A 37 -3.27 8.58 -10.70
C ARG A 37 -2.31 9.45 -9.92
N TYR A 38 -2.74 10.02 -8.79
CA TYR A 38 -1.84 10.78 -7.91
C TYR A 38 -0.65 9.94 -7.46
N VAL A 39 -0.90 8.73 -6.95
CA VAL A 39 0.15 7.79 -6.53
C VAL A 39 1.07 7.40 -7.68
N LEU A 40 0.54 7.23 -8.90
CA LEU A 40 1.30 6.86 -10.07
C LEU A 40 2.11 8.02 -10.67
N GLU A 41 1.60 9.25 -10.62
CA GLU A 41 2.11 10.39 -11.42
C GLU A 41 2.76 11.49 -10.57
N LYS A 42 2.34 11.66 -9.32
CA LYS A 42 2.69 12.82 -8.48
C LYS A 42 3.32 12.45 -7.14
N TRP A 43 3.03 11.27 -6.61
CA TRP A 43 3.68 10.80 -5.41
C TRP A 43 5.16 10.53 -5.68
N GLU A 44 6.02 11.13 -4.86
CA GLU A 44 7.46 10.96 -4.94
C GLU A 44 7.92 9.96 -3.87
N PRO A 45 8.52 8.82 -4.26
CA PRO A 45 9.06 7.87 -3.32
C PRO A 45 10.23 8.49 -2.55
N SER A 46 10.30 8.24 -1.24
CA SER A 46 11.50 8.51 -0.45
C SER A 46 12.69 7.68 -0.98
N GLU A 47 13.93 8.15 -0.76
CA GLU A 47 15.22 7.52 -1.14
C GLU A 47 15.53 6.19 -0.40
N LYS A 48 14.50 5.44 -0.04
CA LYS A 48 14.60 4.16 0.67
C LYS A 48 14.96 3.05 -0.30
N ILE A 49 15.70 2.07 0.20
CA ILE A 49 16.29 0.99 -0.62
C ILE A 49 15.33 -0.20 -0.76
N VAL A 50 14.51 -0.47 0.26
CA VAL A 50 13.61 -1.62 0.29
C VAL A 50 12.16 -1.19 0.09
N ALA A 51 11.46 -1.83 -0.84
CA ALA A 51 10.00 -1.81 -0.92
C ALA A 51 9.42 -3.01 -0.15
N LEU A 52 8.72 -2.75 0.96
CA LEU A 52 8.01 -3.76 1.75
C LEU A 52 6.50 -3.70 1.45
N TYR A 53 5.96 -4.79 0.93
CA TYR A 53 4.56 -4.90 0.54
C TYR A 53 3.74 -5.66 1.58
N PHE A 54 2.60 -5.07 1.94
CA PHE A 54 1.56 -5.66 2.77
C PHE A 54 0.30 -5.90 1.96
N GLY A 55 -0.55 -6.82 2.41
CA GLY A 55 -1.95 -6.84 2.00
C GLY A 55 -2.74 -5.80 2.80
N CYS A 56 -3.97 -5.54 2.36
CA CYS A 56 -4.86 -4.67 3.11
C CYS A 56 -5.29 -5.29 4.44
N SER A 57 -5.94 -4.48 5.27
CA SER A 57 -6.62 -4.92 6.48
C SER A 57 -8.02 -4.36 6.53
N TYR A 58 -8.92 -5.04 7.24
CA TYR A 58 -10.28 -4.57 7.47
C TYR A 58 -10.31 -3.15 8.06
N HIS A 59 -9.46 -2.90 9.06
CA HIS A 59 -9.37 -1.58 9.69
C HIS A 59 -8.70 -0.55 8.78
N LYS A 60 -9.29 0.65 8.76
CA LYS A 60 -8.75 1.86 8.13
C LYS A 60 -8.57 2.96 9.18
N PRO A 61 -7.46 3.72 9.15
CA PRO A 61 -6.26 3.49 8.33
C PRO A 61 -5.59 2.13 8.65
N PHE A 62 -4.86 1.58 7.67
CA PHE A 62 -4.31 0.22 7.75
C PHE A 62 -3.38 0.00 8.94
N SER A 63 -2.69 1.05 9.40
CA SER A 63 -1.86 1.01 10.62
C SER A 63 -2.60 0.65 11.91
N ARG A 64 -3.94 0.73 11.94
CA ARG A 64 -4.76 0.25 13.06
C ARG A 64 -4.82 -1.28 13.15
N SER A 65 -4.52 -1.99 12.06
CA SER A 65 -4.39 -3.44 12.09
C SER A 65 -3.21 -3.87 12.98
N PHE A 66 -3.43 -4.92 13.76
CA PHE A 66 -2.44 -5.41 14.72
C PHE A 66 -1.09 -5.78 14.06
N VAL A 67 -1.12 -6.45 12.89
CA VAL A 67 0.10 -6.84 12.17
C VAL A 67 0.84 -5.61 11.66
N HIS A 68 0.13 -4.66 11.05
CA HIS A 68 0.73 -3.41 10.58
C HIS A 68 1.36 -2.62 11.73
N MET A 69 0.62 -2.43 12.83
CA MET A 69 1.11 -1.74 14.02
C MET A 69 2.40 -2.39 14.55
N LYS A 70 2.44 -3.73 14.66
CA LYS A 70 3.62 -4.44 15.15
C LYS A 70 4.81 -4.32 14.19
N THR A 71 4.58 -4.39 12.89
CA THR A 71 5.65 -4.18 11.90
C THR A 71 6.19 -2.75 11.94
N ILE A 72 5.32 -1.73 12.00
CA ILE A 72 5.75 -0.32 12.12
C ILE A 72 6.61 -0.11 13.37
N ARG A 73 6.18 -0.64 14.52
CA ARG A 73 6.95 -0.55 15.77
C ARG A 73 8.29 -1.27 15.68
N MET A 74 8.34 -2.42 15.02
CA MET A 74 9.57 -3.18 14.81
C MET A 74 10.54 -2.42 13.90
N LEU A 75 10.08 -1.85 12.79
CA LEU A 75 10.92 -1.05 11.90
C LEU A 75 11.55 0.13 12.64
N LYS A 76 10.76 0.90 13.40
CA LYS A 76 11.26 2.03 14.20
C LYS A 76 12.27 1.58 15.26
N LYS A 77 11.94 0.53 16.03
CA LYS A 77 12.83 0.02 17.09
C LYS A 77 14.21 -0.39 16.57
N HIS A 78 14.30 -0.86 15.33
CA HIS A 78 15.54 -1.33 14.70
C HIS A 78 16.14 -0.31 13.71
N ASN A 79 15.65 0.94 13.71
CA ASN A 79 16.09 2.03 12.82
C ASN A 79 16.03 1.64 11.34
N LEU A 80 14.96 0.96 10.92
CA LEU A 80 14.74 0.49 9.55
C LEU A 80 13.74 1.38 8.78
N ASP A 81 13.12 2.36 9.43
CA ASP A 81 12.08 3.22 8.87
C ASP A 81 12.58 4.15 7.74
N ASP A 82 13.83 4.60 7.81
CA ASP A 82 14.50 5.34 6.73
C ASP A 82 15.12 4.44 5.65
N PHE A 83 15.02 3.11 5.81
CA PHE A 83 15.55 2.13 4.86
C PHE A 83 14.43 1.40 4.09
N VAL A 84 13.23 1.35 4.67
CA VAL A 84 12.10 0.56 4.18
C VAL A 84 10.90 1.44 3.84
N GLN A 85 10.57 1.52 2.55
CA GLN A 85 9.29 2.06 2.09
C GLN A 85 8.20 1.00 2.25
N GLN A 86 7.04 1.41 2.75
CA GLN A 86 5.92 0.51 2.97
C GLN A 86 4.81 0.78 1.94
N PHE A 87 4.36 -0.29 1.28
CA PHE A 87 3.24 -0.27 0.36
C PHE A 87 2.13 -1.20 0.83
N ILE A 88 0.88 -0.75 0.78
CA ILE A 88 -0.30 -1.55 1.06
C ILE A 88 -0.98 -1.86 -0.26
N ILE A 89 -1.03 -3.15 -0.61
CA ILE A 89 -1.73 -3.65 -1.79
C ILE A 89 -3.17 -3.91 -1.39
N SER A 90 -4.11 -3.20 -2.02
CA SER A 90 -5.52 -3.26 -1.65
C SER A 90 -6.46 -2.98 -2.80
N GLU A 91 -7.58 -3.70 -2.82
CA GLU A 91 -8.80 -3.30 -3.49
C GLU A 91 -9.37 -2.03 -2.82
N PRO A 92 -10.02 -1.11 -3.55
CA PRO A 92 -9.92 -0.88 -4.99
C PRO A 92 -8.72 0.02 -5.36
N LEU A 93 -7.98 0.54 -4.37
CA LEU A 93 -6.91 1.53 -4.56
C LEU A 93 -5.74 1.03 -5.42
N THR A 94 -5.63 -0.29 -5.60
CA THR A 94 -4.48 -1.00 -6.14
C THR A 94 -3.28 -0.98 -5.19
N ILE A 95 -2.75 0.20 -4.89
CA ILE A 95 -1.58 0.35 -4.03
C ILE A 95 -1.62 1.69 -3.28
N CYS A 96 -1.26 1.67 -2.01
CA CYS A 96 -1.19 2.84 -1.15
C CYS A 96 0.18 2.92 -0.48
N PRO A 97 0.99 3.95 -0.76
CA PRO A 97 2.12 4.33 0.10
C PRO A 97 1.63 4.58 1.53
N ARG A 98 2.37 4.10 2.54
CA ARG A 98 1.95 4.19 3.96
C ARG A 98 1.60 5.59 4.40
N GLU A 99 2.36 6.59 3.98
CA GLU A 99 2.18 8.00 4.31
C GLU A 99 0.85 8.59 3.81
N LEU A 100 0.19 7.92 2.85
CA LEU A 100 -1.11 8.34 2.31
C LEU A 100 -2.29 7.60 2.93
N GLU A 101 -2.09 6.66 3.86
CA GLU A 101 -3.14 5.75 4.33
C GLU A 101 -4.30 6.43 5.06
N THR A 102 -4.09 7.64 5.59
CA THR A 102 -5.11 8.44 6.29
C THR A 102 -5.85 9.41 5.37
N THR A 103 -5.42 9.54 4.12
CA THR A 103 -6.00 10.48 3.15
C THR A 103 -7.25 9.89 2.50
N PHE A 104 -8.13 10.76 1.99
CA PHE A 104 -9.25 10.33 1.17
C PHE A 104 -8.77 9.92 -0.24
N PRO A 105 -9.24 8.79 -0.80
CA PRO A 105 -10.22 7.84 -0.27
C PRO A 105 -9.60 6.68 0.53
N ALA A 106 -8.28 6.63 0.73
CA ALA A 106 -7.58 5.48 1.30
C ALA A 106 -8.07 5.05 2.69
N ALA A 107 -8.54 5.99 3.51
CA ALA A 107 -9.09 5.70 4.82
C ALA A 107 -10.62 5.52 4.86
N HIS A 108 -11.32 5.60 3.73
CA HIS A 108 -12.77 5.87 3.69
C HIS A 108 -13.57 4.99 2.74
N TYR A 109 -13.01 3.85 2.33
CA TYR A 109 -13.74 2.85 1.55
C TYR A 109 -13.97 1.57 2.36
N ASP A 110 -14.94 0.76 1.98
CA ASP A 110 -15.04 -0.65 2.32
C ASP A 110 -15.12 -1.46 1.03
N PHE A 111 -14.38 -2.57 1.01
CA PHE A 111 -14.33 -3.48 -0.12
C PHE A 111 -14.11 -4.88 0.46
N PRO A 112 -15.19 -5.66 0.65
CA PRO A 112 -15.08 -7.05 1.06
C PRO A 112 -14.38 -7.88 -0.03
N PRO A 113 -13.33 -8.67 0.29
CA PRO A 113 -12.58 -9.44 -0.71
C PRO A 113 -13.43 -10.37 -1.59
N GLU A 114 -14.54 -10.88 -1.06
CA GLU A 114 -15.52 -11.70 -1.78
C GLU A 114 -16.25 -10.97 -2.90
N ARG A 115 -16.21 -9.63 -2.92
CA ARG A 115 -16.78 -8.79 -3.98
C ARG A 115 -15.80 -8.50 -5.12
N LEU A 116 -14.58 -9.04 -5.07
CA LEU A 116 -13.64 -8.95 -6.18
C LEU A 116 -14.05 -9.92 -7.29
N GLY A 117 -14.66 -9.37 -8.32
CA GLY A 117 -15.00 -10.06 -9.55
C GLY A 117 -13.83 -10.08 -10.55
N LYS A 118 -14.11 -10.63 -11.73
CA LYS A 118 -13.13 -10.78 -12.80
C LYS A 118 -12.62 -9.43 -13.29
N GLN A 119 -13.51 -8.46 -13.50
CA GLN A 119 -13.17 -7.16 -14.06
C GLN A 119 -12.29 -6.36 -13.10
N GLY A 120 -12.64 -6.35 -11.81
CA GLY A 120 -11.84 -5.70 -10.77
C GLY A 120 -10.47 -6.34 -10.64
N LYS A 121 -10.39 -7.68 -10.67
CA LYS A 121 -9.10 -8.40 -10.65
C LYS A 121 -8.21 -8.03 -11.83
N GLU A 122 -8.74 -8.02 -13.06
CA GLU A 122 -7.98 -7.66 -14.26
C GLU A 122 -7.43 -6.23 -14.16
N GLU A 123 -8.27 -5.28 -13.72
CA GLU A 123 -7.86 -3.89 -13.57
C GLU A 123 -6.86 -3.70 -12.41
N PHE A 124 -7.01 -4.46 -11.31
CA PHE A 124 -6.06 -4.49 -10.20
C PHE A 124 -4.67 -4.92 -10.67
N VAL A 125 -4.57 -6.09 -11.32
CA VAL A 125 -3.29 -6.63 -11.82
C VAL A 125 -2.66 -5.65 -12.81
N LYS A 126 -3.44 -5.13 -13.75
CA LYS A 126 -2.98 -4.16 -14.76
C LYS A 126 -2.42 -2.89 -14.12
N ARG A 127 -3.16 -2.27 -13.20
CA ARG A 127 -2.72 -1.04 -12.51
C ARG A 127 -1.52 -1.28 -11.62
N LEU A 128 -1.48 -2.40 -10.92
CA LEU A 128 -0.36 -2.75 -10.06
C LEU A 128 0.89 -2.93 -10.91
N ARG A 129 0.80 -3.66 -12.03
CA ARG A 129 1.93 -3.84 -12.97
C ARG A 129 2.47 -2.51 -13.48
N VAL A 130 1.60 -1.59 -13.88
CA VAL A 130 2.00 -0.24 -14.33
C VAL A 130 2.71 0.54 -13.22
N PHE A 131 2.21 0.47 -11.98
CA PHE A 131 2.87 1.12 -10.85
C PHE A 131 4.25 0.50 -10.57
N LEU A 132 4.34 -0.83 -10.50
CA LEU A 132 5.60 -1.52 -10.26
C LEU A 132 6.64 -1.16 -11.33
N GLN A 133 6.23 -1.11 -12.60
CA GLN A 133 7.11 -0.76 -13.70
C GLN A 133 7.64 0.68 -13.60
N ARG A 134 6.76 1.64 -13.27
CA ARG A 134 7.11 3.08 -13.31
C ARG A 134 7.75 3.59 -12.03
N ARG A 135 7.39 3.02 -10.88
CA ARG A 135 7.73 3.57 -9.56
C ARG A 135 8.59 2.65 -8.70
N VAL A 136 8.65 1.35 -9.02
CA VAL A 136 9.40 0.39 -8.19
C VAL A 136 10.64 -0.15 -8.89
N PHE A 137 10.50 -0.61 -10.14
CA PHE A 137 11.52 -1.42 -10.81
C PHE A 137 12.94 -0.82 -10.84
N LYS A 138 13.05 0.51 -10.87
CA LYS A 138 14.34 1.23 -10.86
C LYS A 138 14.62 2.00 -9.57
N THR A 139 13.68 2.00 -8.64
CA THR A 139 13.73 2.85 -7.43
C THR A 139 14.20 2.05 -6.23
N TYR A 140 13.78 0.79 -6.11
CA TYR A 140 14.09 -0.07 -4.97
C TYR A 140 14.94 -1.26 -5.38
N ASP A 141 16.07 -1.44 -4.72
CA ASP A 141 16.98 -2.56 -4.95
C ASP A 141 16.37 -3.88 -4.49
N TYR A 142 15.53 -3.83 -3.45
CA TYR A 142 14.92 -5.01 -2.86
C TYR A 142 13.41 -4.88 -2.72
N ASN A 143 12.72 -5.97 -3.10
CA ASN A 143 11.27 -6.09 -3.00
C ASN A 143 10.95 -7.20 -2.00
N VAL A 144 10.36 -6.86 -0.85
CA VAL A 144 10.03 -7.81 0.21
C VAL A 144 8.52 -7.91 0.34
N VAL A 145 7.98 -9.13 0.25
CA VAL A 145 6.55 -9.39 0.28
C VAL A 145 6.16 -10.04 1.62
N PHE A 146 5.27 -9.37 2.36
CA PHE A 146 4.73 -9.83 3.64
C PHE A 146 3.20 -9.59 3.68
N MET A 147 2.44 -10.44 2.98
CA MET A 147 1.00 -10.29 2.78
C MET A 147 0.24 -11.64 2.71
N PRO A 148 -1.08 -11.65 2.93
CA PRO A 148 -1.94 -12.82 2.73
C PRO A 148 -1.86 -13.40 1.31
N ASN A 149 -2.27 -14.66 1.15
CA ASN A 149 -2.19 -15.38 -0.13
C ASN A 149 -2.97 -14.69 -1.27
N HIS A 150 -4.13 -14.12 -0.99
CA HIS A 150 -4.96 -13.42 -1.97
C HIS A 150 -4.20 -12.27 -2.65
N HIS A 151 -3.70 -11.31 -1.87
CA HIS A 151 -2.89 -10.20 -2.40
C HIS A 151 -1.56 -10.68 -2.99
N LYS A 152 -0.97 -11.75 -2.43
CA LYS A 152 0.27 -12.35 -2.96
C LYS A 152 0.09 -12.87 -4.38
N GLN A 153 -1.06 -13.47 -4.72
CA GLN A 153 -1.36 -13.92 -6.08
C GLN A 153 -1.46 -12.75 -7.05
N ILE A 154 -2.20 -11.69 -6.69
CA ILE A 154 -2.32 -10.46 -7.49
C ILE A 154 -0.96 -9.80 -7.72
N PHE A 155 -0.15 -9.68 -6.66
CA PHE A 155 1.20 -9.14 -6.77
C PHE A 155 2.10 -10.02 -7.65
N GLY A 156 2.04 -11.35 -7.48
CA GLY A 156 2.80 -12.30 -8.29
C GLY A 156 2.51 -12.13 -9.79
N GLU A 157 1.23 -12.07 -10.15
CA GLU A 157 0.78 -11.85 -11.53
C GLU A 157 1.24 -10.48 -12.07
N ALA A 158 1.05 -9.41 -11.29
CA ALA A 158 1.46 -8.07 -11.70
C ALA A 158 2.98 -7.91 -11.86
N SER A 159 3.76 -8.55 -10.98
CA SER A 159 5.22 -8.47 -10.91
C SER A 159 5.94 -9.48 -11.81
N GLU A 160 5.21 -10.35 -12.51
CA GLU A 160 5.78 -11.45 -13.29
C GLU A 160 6.79 -10.95 -14.32
N LYS A 161 7.97 -11.58 -14.34
CA LYS A 161 9.12 -11.26 -15.21
C LYS A 161 9.66 -9.83 -15.04
N MET A 162 9.28 -9.14 -13.97
CA MET A 162 9.68 -7.76 -13.68
C MET A 162 10.45 -7.66 -12.37
N LEU A 163 9.99 -8.32 -11.31
CA LEU A 163 10.64 -8.26 -10.00
C LEU A 163 11.01 -9.66 -9.52
N GLU A 164 12.06 -9.74 -8.71
CA GLU A 164 12.47 -10.94 -7.97
C GLU A 164 12.21 -10.75 -6.46
N PRO A 165 10.95 -10.82 -6.02
CA PRO A 165 10.59 -10.51 -4.64
C PRO A 165 11.04 -11.58 -3.63
N ILE A 166 11.51 -11.13 -2.48
CA ILE A 166 11.80 -11.97 -1.31
C ILE A 166 10.49 -12.17 -0.55
N TYR A 167 9.96 -13.40 -0.56
CA TYR A 167 8.74 -13.74 0.14
C TYR A 167 9.00 -14.14 1.59
N VAL A 168 8.36 -13.42 2.51
CA VAL A 168 8.31 -13.78 3.93
C VAL A 168 6.89 -14.26 4.25
N PRO A 169 6.72 -15.46 4.87
CA PRO A 169 5.39 -15.96 5.22
C PRO A 169 4.62 -14.96 6.10
N TYR A 170 3.39 -14.64 5.71
CA TYR A 170 2.57 -13.65 6.40
C TYR A 170 1.90 -14.23 7.64
N ASN A 171 2.46 -13.92 8.81
CA ASN A 171 1.91 -14.22 10.12
C ASN A 171 2.64 -13.37 11.17
N LEU A 172 1.99 -13.00 12.26
CA LEU A 172 2.61 -12.30 13.39
C LEU A 172 3.86 -13.02 13.91
N TYR A 173 3.81 -14.36 14.01
CA TYR A 173 4.95 -15.16 14.48
C TYR A 173 6.15 -15.13 13.53
N GLN A 174 5.98 -14.62 12.31
CA GLN A 174 7.02 -14.51 11.29
C GLN A 174 7.65 -13.12 11.25
N LEU A 175 7.24 -12.19 12.12
CA LEU A 175 7.90 -10.88 12.25
C LEU A 175 9.40 -10.98 12.59
N PRO A 176 9.89 -11.91 13.43
CA PRO A 176 11.33 -12.08 13.63
C PRO A 176 12.06 -12.48 12.35
N LYS A 177 11.42 -13.29 11.49
CA LYS A 177 11.98 -13.66 10.18
C LYS A 177 12.01 -12.46 9.22
N LEU A 178 10.94 -11.66 9.20
CA LEU A 178 10.90 -10.41 8.43
C LEU A 178 12.02 -9.47 8.87
N LEU A 179 12.19 -9.28 10.18
CA LEU A 179 13.25 -8.45 10.75
C LEU A 179 14.63 -8.94 10.29
N LYS A 180 14.91 -10.24 10.44
CA LYS A 180 16.20 -10.83 10.03
C LYS A 180 16.51 -10.54 8.55
N VAL A 181 15.53 -10.72 7.66
CA VAL A 181 15.69 -10.41 6.23
C VAL A 181 16.05 -8.93 6.03
N LEU A 182 15.34 -8.01 6.68
CA LEU A 182 15.59 -6.57 6.52
C LEU A 182 16.96 -6.14 7.09
N GLU A 183 17.38 -6.72 8.21
CA GLU A 183 18.71 -6.48 8.80
C GLU A 183 19.83 -7.00 7.89
N GLU A 184 19.66 -8.17 7.28
CA GLU A 184 20.61 -8.73 6.31
C GLU A 184 20.73 -7.85 5.06
N LEU A 185 19.61 -7.34 4.53
CA LEU A 185 19.61 -6.41 3.39
C LEU A 185 20.30 -5.09 3.74
N LYS A 186 20.03 -4.53 4.93
CA LYS A 186 20.69 -3.30 5.39
C LYS A 186 22.18 -3.48 5.60
N ALA A 187 22.61 -4.64 6.08
CA ALA A 187 24.03 -4.97 6.22
C ALA A 187 24.75 -5.08 4.87
N LYS A 188 24.07 -5.56 3.82
CA LYS A 188 24.61 -5.59 2.44
C LYS A 188 24.76 -4.19 1.86
N TYR A 189 23.78 -3.30 2.07
CA TYR A 189 23.81 -1.94 1.53
C TYR A 189 24.89 -1.04 2.15
N ARG A 190 25.27 -1.28 3.41
CA ARG A 190 26.32 -0.51 4.10
C ARG A 190 27.76 -0.91 3.72
N ARG A 191 27.93 -1.96 2.92
CA ARG A 191 29.24 -2.45 2.46
C ARG A 191 29.49 -1.96 1.05
#